data_AF-E9G270-F1
#
_entry.id   AF-E9G270-F1
#
_cell.length_a   1.000
_cell.length_b   1.000
_cell.length_c   1.000
_cell.angle_alpha   90.00
_cell.angle_beta   90.00
_cell.angle_gamma   90.00
#
_symmetry.space_group_name_H-M   'P 1'
#
loop_
_entity.id
_entity.type
_entity.pdbx_description
1 polymer ?
#
loop_
_entity_poly.entity_id
_entity_poly.type
_entity_poly.pdbx_seq_one_letter_code
_entity_poly.pdbx_strand_id
1 'polypeptide(L)'
;ILTTAEYCLETTQQLEGKLKEKVQPALADKVDLGSEQDLFGSVISQCIQLLVADLECACEPALVTMAKTAWQTWESVGDQSQYVTLMTSQFKHYIPFIRDCLVSSRKYFTQFCMRFVNAFMTRFVQQLYKCKPVGVVGAEQLLLDTHMLKTALLDLPSVGSQVTRKPPAR
;
A
#
# COMPACT_ATOMS: atom_id res chain seq x y z
N ILE A 1 14.43 -5.41 -8.57
CA ILE A 1 13.49 -6.04 -9.54
C ILE A 1 12.53 -5.01 -10.10
N LEU A 2 11.65 -4.41 -9.30
CA LEU A 2 10.66 -3.43 -9.78
C LEU A 2 11.28 -2.28 -10.59
N THR A 3 12.29 -1.60 -10.04
CA THR A 3 12.98 -0.47 -10.71
C THR A 3 13.73 -0.91 -11.97
N THR A 4 14.31 -2.10 -11.96
CA THR A 4 14.95 -2.69 -13.15
C THR A 4 13.93 -3.01 -14.23
N ALA A 5 12.78 -3.58 -13.87
CA ALA A 5 11.71 -3.88 -14.81
C ALA A 5 11.10 -2.60 -15.41
N GLU A 6 10.98 -1.53 -14.62
CA GLU A 6 10.63 -0.19 -15.13
C GLU A 6 11.64 0.30 -16.16
N TYR A 7 12.93 0.23 -15.85
CA TYR A 7 13.98 0.65 -16.78
C TYR A 7 13.94 -0.16 -18.08
N CYS A 8 13.73 -1.49 -18.00
CA CYS A 8 13.58 -2.34 -19.17
C CYS A 8 12.34 -2.00 -19.99
N LEU A 9 11.21 -1.71 -19.33
CA LEU A 9 9.98 -1.27 -19.99
C LEU A 9 10.21 0.04 -20.78
N GLU A 10 10.79 1.05 -20.13
CA GLU A 10 11.08 2.35 -20.76
C GLU A 10 12.07 2.20 -21.92
N THR A 11 13.10 1.36 -21.77
CA THR A 11 14.07 1.09 -22.83
C THR A 11 13.44 0.37 -24.01
N THR A 12 12.53 -0.58 -23.75
CA THR A 12 11.80 -1.32 -24.81
C THR A 12 10.91 -0.38 -25.61
N GLN A 13 10.19 0.52 -24.93
CA GLN A 13 9.38 1.56 -25.56
C GLN A 13 10.21 2.49 -26.45
N GLN A 14 11.35 2.96 -25.95
CA GLN A 14 12.27 3.80 -26.72
C GLN A 14 12.87 3.06 -27.92
N LEU A 15 13.19 1.78 -27.76
CA LEU A 15 13.71 0.94 -28.84
C LEU A 15 12.68 0.77 -29.95
N GLU A 16 11.42 0.46 -29.61
CA GLU A 16 10.33 0.34 -30.59
C GLU A 16 10.18 1.61 -31.42
N GLY A 17 10.12 2.78 -30.76
CA GLY A 17 10.03 4.07 -31.43
C GLY A 17 11.21 4.33 -32.37
N LYS A 18 12.44 4.08 -31.91
CA LYS A 18 13.63 4.23 -32.75
C LYS A 18 13.66 3.27 -33.94
N LEU A 19 13.21 2.03 -33.77
CA LEU A 19 13.12 1.08 -34.88
C LEU A 19 12.11 1.56 -35.91
N LYS A 20 10.92 2.03 -35.48
CA LYS A 20 9.90 2.61 -36.37
C LYS A 20 10.42 3.80 -37.20
N GLU A 21 11.27 4.65 -36.63
CA GLU A 21 11.90 5.76 -37.34
C GLU A 21 12.98 5.33 -38.37
N LYS A 22 13.59 4.15 -38.20
CA LYS A 22 14.72 3.69 -39.02
C LYS A 22 14.34 2.69 -40.11
N VAL A 23 13.23 1.98 -39.96
CA VAL A 23 12.76 1.04 -40.98
C VAL A 23 12.07 1.74 -42.14
N GLN A 24 11.84 1.01 -43.23
CA GLN A 24 11.04 1.52 -44.35
C GLN A 24 9.62 1.85 -43.87
N PRO A 25 8.99 2.94 -44.35
CA PRO A 25 7.66 3.36 -43.90
C PRO A 25 6.59 2.25 -43.95
N ALA A 26 6.61 1.40 -44.99
CA ALA A 26 5.68 0.28 -45.15
C ALA A 26 5.87 -0.86 -44.13
N LEU A 27 6.97 -0.85 -43.38
CA LEU A 27 7.30 -1.86 -42.36
C LEU A 27 7.18 -1.30 -40.92
N ALA A 28 7.00 0.00 -40.75
CA ALA A 28 6.95 0.64 -39.43
C ALA A 28 5.83 0.05 -38.55
N ASP A 29 4.65 -0.19 -39.11
CA ASP A 29 3.51 -0.78 -38.40
C ASP A 29 3.71 -2.26 -38.05
N LYS A 30 4.72 -2.93 -38.61
CA LYS A 30 5.09 -4.31 -38.28
C LYS A 30 6.09 -4.41 -37.14
N VAL A 31 6.67 -3.29 -36.71
CA VAL A 31 7.52 -3.23 -35.52
C VAL A 31 6.59 -3.12 -34.33
N ASP A 32 6.50 -4.19 -33.55
CA ASP A 32 5.68 -4.27 -32.35
C ASP A 32 6.49 -4.93 -31.24
N LEU A 33 6.69 -4.23 -30.14
CA LEU A 33 7.32 -4.75 -28.91
C LEU A 33 6.33 -4.73 -27.75
N GLY A 34 5.02 -4.71 -28.04
CA GLY A 34 3.96 -4.68 -27.05
C GLY A 34 4.00 -5.88 -26.11
N SER A 35 4.33 -7.07 -26.63
CA SER A 35 4.41 -8.29 -25.80
C SER A 35 5.51 -8.22 -24.74
N GLU A 36 6.66 -7.64 -25.08
CA GLU A 36 7.78 -7.41 -24.19
C GLU A 36 7.47 -6.32 -23.17
N GLN A 37 6.78 -5.26 -23.59
CA GLN A 37 6.30 -4.21 -22.69
C GLN A 37 5.31 -4.76 -21.67
N ASP A 38 4.35 -5.58 -22.11
CA ASP A 38 3.37 -6.24 -21.24
C ASP A 38 4.05 -7.16 -20.24
N LEU A 39 5.09 -7.90 -20.66
CA LEU A 39 5.89 -8.75 -19.78
C LEU A 39 6.52 -7.93 -18.63
N PHE A 40 7.20 -6.82 -18.94
CA PHE A 40 7.80 -5.97 -17.90
C PHE A 40 6.73 -5.28 -17.04
N GLY A 41 5.61 -4.84 -17.63
CA GLY A 41 4.47 -4.30 -16.91
C GLY A 41 3.85 -5.30 -15.92
N SER A 42 3.78 -6.57 -16.30
CA SER A 42 3.32 -7.66 -15.43
C SER A 42 4.27 -7.90 -14.26
N VAL A 43 5.59 -7.92 -14.50
CA VAL A 43 6.60 -8.06 -13.44
C VAL A 43 6.50 -6.92 -12.42
N ILE A 44 6.36 -5.67 -12.88
CA ILE A 44 6.16 -4.50 -12.01
C ILE A 44 4.91 -4.69 -11.16
N SER A 45 3.79 -5.08 -11.78
CA SER A 45 2.50 -5.28 -11.11
C SER A 45 2.56 -6.37 -10.03
N GLN A 46 3.33 -7.44 -10.28
CA GLN A 46 3.57 -8.54 -9.34
C GLN A 46 4.48 -8.10 -8.19
N CYS A 47 5.55 -7.35 -8.44
CA CYS A 47 6.37 -6.77 -7.38
C CYS A 47 5.53 -5.91 -6.43
N ILE A 48 4.64 -5.06 -6.97
CA ILE A 48 3.75 -4.24 -6.14
C ILE A 48 2.80 -5.13 -5.33
N GLN A 49 2.24 -6.18 -5.92
CA GLN A 49 1.36 -7.10 -5.19
C GLN A 49 2.08 -7.84 -4.06
N LEU A 50 3.35 -8.21 -4.25
CA LEU A 50 4.17 -8.82 -3.20
C LEU A 50 4.43 -7.84 -2.06
N LEU A 51 4.79 -6.59 -2.36
CA LEU A 51 4.95 -5.54 -1.33
C LEU A 51 3.66 -5.33 -0.53
N VAL A 52 2.50 -5.33 -1.20
CA VAL A 52 1.19 -5.24 -0.53
C VAL A 52 1.00 -6.43 0.41
N ALA A 53 1.22 -7.66 -0.08
CA ALA A 53 1.04 -8.87 0.70
C ALA A 53 1.97 -8.92 1.93
N ASP A 54 3.23 -8.51 1.77
CA ASP A 54 4.21 -8.48 2.85
C ASP A 54 3.77 -7.53 3.97
N LEU A 55 3.31 -6.32 3.62
CA LEU A 55 2.81 -5.38 4.62
C LEU A 55 1.49 -5.86 5.26
N GLU A 56 0.59 -6.48 4.50
CA GLU A 56 -0.62 -7.11 5.08
C GLU A 56 -0.26 -8.19 6.10
N CYS A 57 0.70 -9.06 5.77
CA CYS A 57 1.20 -10.11 6.67
C CYS A 57 1.80 -9.50 7.94
N ALA A 58 2.54 -8.40 7.83
CA ALA A 58 3.10 -7.69 8.98
C ALA A 58 1.99 -7.09 9.88
N CYS A 59 0.83 -6.74 9.34
CA CYS A 59 -0.32 -6.24 10.11
C CYS A 59 -1.19 -7.36 10.73
N GLU A 60 -1.08 -8.61 10.27
CA GLU A 60 -1.92 -9.72 10.75
C GLU A 60 -1.85 -9.92 12.28
N PRO A 61 -0.69 -9.88 12.96
CA PRO A 61 -0.64 -10.04 14.41
C PRO A 61 -1.43 -8.96 15.18
N ALA A 62 -1.43 -7.72 14.67
CA ALA A 62 -2.23 -6.64 15.25
C ALA A 62 -3.73 -6.90 15.07
N LEU A 63 -4.16 -7.33 13.88
CA LEU A 63 -5.55 -7.68 13.61
C LEU A 63 -6.03 -8.87 14.45
N VAL A 64 -5.18 -9.88 14.66
CA VAL A 64 -5.47 -11.01 15.56
C VAL A 64 -5.62 -10.53 17.01
N THR A 65 -4.77 -9.60 17.44
CA THR A 65 -4.87 -8.99 18.77
C THR A 65 -6.20 -8.27 18.93
N MET A 66 -6.58 -7.44 17.95
CA MET A 66 -7.87 -6.74 17.92
C MET A 66 -9.05 -7.71 18.04
N ALA A 67 -9.05 -8.80 17.27
CA ALA A 67 -10.14 -9.78 17.26
C ALA A 67 -10.25 -10.58 18.57
N LYS A 68 -9.14 -10.75 19.32
CA LYS A 68 -9.10 -11.50 20.58
C LYS A 68 -9.35 -10.63 21.83
N THR A 69 -9.34 -9.31 21.69
CA THR A 69 -9.60 -8.39 22.81
C THR A 69 -11.03 -8.58 23.32
N ALA A 70 -11.19 -8.66 24.65
CA ALA A 70 -12.49 -8.81 25.29
C ALA A 70 -13.25 -7.47 25.36
N TRP A 71 -13.71 -6.96 24.23
CA TRP A 71 -14.36 -5.65 24.11
C TRP A 71 -15.63 -5.48 24.95
N GLN A 72 -16.25 -6.57 25.38
CA GLN A 72 -17.41 -6.52 26.28
C GLN A 72 -17.05 -6.11 27.72
N THR A 73 -15.84 -6.39 28.19
CA THR A 73 -15.45 -6.18 29.60
C THR A 73 -14.88 -4.79 29.86
N TRP A 74 -14.91 -3.91 28.87
CA TRP A 74 -14.35 -2.57 28.98
C TRP A 74 -15.33 -1.65 29.72
N GLU A 75 -14.81 -0.91 30.71
CA GLU A 75 -15.61 -0.01 31.56
C GLU A 75 -15.25 1.47 31.36
N SER A 76 -14.09 1.76 30.75
CA SER A 76 -13.66 3.11 30.36
C SER A 76 -12.99 3.11 28.99
N VAL A 77 -13.17 4.19 28.23
CA VAL A 77 -12.33 4.49 27.06
C VAL A 77 -10.96 5.01 27.50
N GLY A 78 -9.93 4.73 26.71
CA GLY A 78 -8.57 5.21 26.93
C GLY A 78 -7.99 5.85 25.69
N ASP A 79 -6.66 5.89 25.62
CA ASP A 79 -5.91 6.24 24.41
C ASP A 79 -6.02 5.12 23.35
N GLN A 80 -5.13 5.09 22.37
CA GLN A 80 -5.14 4.06 21.34
C GLN A 80 -4.92 2.65 21.89
N SER A 81 -5.69 1.69 21.38
CA SER A 81 -5.51 0.28 21.71
C SER A 81 -4.17 -0.26 21.23
N GLN A 82 -3.67 -1.30 21.90
CA GLN A 82 -2.38 -1.91 21.60
C GLN A 82 -2.23 -2.35 20.13
N TYR A 83 -3.30 -2.83 19.50
CA TYR A 83 -3.26 -3.23 18.10
C TYR A 83 -3.01 -2.05 17.15
N VAL A 84 -3.52 -0.85 17.47
CA VAL A 84 -3.26 0.38 16.71
C VAL A 84 -1.79 0.77 16.85
N THR A 85 -1.22 0.67 18.05
CA THR A 85 0.21 0.89 18.31
C THR A 85 1.08 -0.05 17.48
N LEU A 86 0.78 -1.35 17.49
CA LEU A 86 1.51 -2.35 16.73
C LEU A 86 1.43 -2.07 15.23
N MET A 87 0.25 -1.76 14.71
CA MET A 87 0.03 -1.50 13.29
C MET A 87 0.76 -0.24 12.81
N THR A 88 0.65 0.85 13.57
CA THR A 88 1.35 2.11 13.24
C THR A 88 2.87 1.96 13.34
N SER A 89 3.37 1.08 14.22
CA SER A 89 4.79 0.72 14.26
C SER A 89 5.24 -0.01 12.98
N GLN A 90 4.44 -0.95 12.46
CA GLN A 90 4.73 -1.60 11.17
C GLN A 90 4.78 -0.57 10.02
N PHE A 91 3.84 0.38 9.98
CA PHE A 91 3.86 1.43 8.95
C PHE A 91 5.14 2.28 9.05
N LYS A 92 5.53 2.68 10.26
CA LYS A 92 6.76 3.45 10.50
C LYS A 92 8.03 2.70 10.12
N HIS A 93 8.02 1.37 10.18
CA HIS A 93 9.16 0.54 9.81
C HIS A 93 9.24 0.32 8.28
N TYR A 94 8.15 -0.13 7.66
CA TYR A 94 8.16 -0.55 6.26
C TYR A 94 8.05 0.60 5.27
N ILE A 95 7.21 1.60 5.56
CA ILE A 95 6.86 2.62 4.56
C ILE A 95 8.05 3.50 4.17
N PRO A 96 8.87 4.03 5.11
CA PRO A 96 10.05 4.80 4.73
C PRO A 96 11.03 3.98 3.88
N PHE A 97 11.27 2.72 4.27
CA PHE A 97 12.16 1.83 3.55
C PHE A 97 11.71 1.59 2.10
N ILE A 98 10.43 1.23 1.90
CA ILE A 98 9.87 1.00 0.56
C ILE A 98 9.91 2.29 -0.27
N ARG A 99 9.59 3.44 0.33
CA ARG A 99 9.66 4.74 -0.33
C ARG A 99 11.08 5.05 -0.82
N ASP A 100 12.08 4.83 0.02
CA ASP A 100 13.47 5.12 -0.31
C ASP A 100 13.98 4.20 -1.44
N CYS A 101 13.59 2.93 -1.43
CA CYS A 101 13.86 2.00 -2.53
C CYS A 101 13.20 2.38 -3.86
N LEU A 102 12.13 3.18 -3.82
CA LEU A 102 11.33 3.60 -4.99
C LEU A 102 11.45 5.10 -5.29
N VAL A 103 12.51 5.76 -4.82
CA VAL A 103 12.69 7.21 -4.94
C VAL A 103 12.67 7.72 -6.39
N SER A 104 13.23 6.94 -7.32
CA SER A 104 13.22 7.18 -8.77
C SER A 104 11.90 6.82 -9.45
N SER A 105 11.02 6.10 -8.74
CA SER A 105 9.89 5.38 -9.30
C SER A 105 8.60 5.66 -8.50
N ARG A 106 8.41 6.93 -8.12
CA ARG A 106 7.40 7.39 -7.15
C ARG A 106 5.97 6.96 -7.50
N LYS A 107 5.66 6.83 -8.80
CA LYS A 107 4.35 6.36 -9.28
C LYS A 107 3.98 4.97 -8.73
N TYR A 108 4.96 4.07 -8.64
CA TYR A 108 4.75 2.72 -8.12
C TYR A 108 4.67 2.69 -6.59
N PHE A 109 5.37 3.59 -5.90
CA PHE A 109 5.18 3.76 -4.45
C PHE A 109 3.75 4.22 -4.14
N THR A 110 3.23 5.21 -4.85
CA THR A 110 1.83 5.66 -4.71
C THR A 110 0.86 4.52 -5.01
N GLN A 111 1.08 3.77 -6.09
CA GLN A 111 0.24 2.62 -6.44
C GLN A 111 0.28 1.53 -5.36
N PHE A 112 1.45 1.24 -4.79
CA PHE A 112 1.59 0.34 -3.65
C PHE A 112 0.75 0.80 -2.46
N CYS A 113 0.87 2.06 -2.03
CA CYS A 113 0.08 2.59 -0.91
C CYS A 113 -1.43 2.46 -1.17
N MET A 114 -1.90 2.83 -2.36
CA MET A 114 -3.32 2.72 -2.71
C MET A 114 -3.81 1.27 -2.69
N ARG A 115 -3.06 0.34 -3.29
CA ARG A 115 -3.42 -1.09 -3.31
C ARG A 115 -3.41 -1.70 -1.91
N PHE A 116 -2.42 -1.33 -1.09
CA PHE A 116 -2.34 -1.77 0.30
C PHE A 116 -3.57 -1.30 1.10
N VAL A 117 -3.89 0.01 1.08
CA VAL A 117 -5.02 0.55 1.83
C VAL A 117 -6.33 -0.13 1.41
N ASN A 118 -6.54 -0.34 0.11
CA ASN A 118 -7.74 -1.03 -0.40
C ASN A 118 -7.85 -2.48 0.09
N ALA A 119 -6.76 -3.25 0.04
CA ALA A 119 -6.74 -4.62 0.52
C ALA A 119 -6.92 -4.69 2.05
N PHE A 120 -6.19 -3.83 2.77
CA PHE A 120 -6.23 -3.70 4.21
C PHE A 120 -7.61 -3.35 4.75
N MET A 121 -8.32 -2.40 4.13
CA MET A 121 -9.70 -2.04 4.54
C MET A 121 -10.63 -3.24 4.57
N THR A 122 -10.54 -4.10 3.55
CA THR A 122 -11.35 -5.32 3.47
C THR A 122 -11.03 -6.26 4.63
N ARG A 123 -9.75 -6.51 4.93
CA ARG A 123 -9.33 -7.36 6.06
C ARG A 123 -9.70 -6.76 7.42
N PHE A 124 -9.51 -5.46 7.59
CA PHE A 124 -9.84 -4.75 8.83
C PHE A 124 -11.31 -4.92 9.18
N VAL A 125 -12.21 -4.69 8.21
CA VAL A 125 -13.65 -4.88 8.39
C VAL A 125 -13.98 -6.33 8.74
N GLN A 126 -13.37 -7.31 8.07
CA GLN A 126 -13.57 -8.73 8.37
C GLN A 126 -13.15 -9.08 9.82
N GLN A 127 -12.06 -8.51 10.32
CA GLN A 127 -11.58 -8.75 11.68
C GLN A 127 -12.41 -7.99 12.73
N LEU A 128 -12.93 -6.81 12.37
CA LEU A 128 -13.85 -6.06 13.22
C LEU A 128 -15.13 -6.87 13.52
N TYR A 129 -15.67 -7.59 12.53
CA TYR A 129 -16.83 -8.46 12.75
C TYR A 129 -16.57 -9.63 13.71
N LYS A 130 -15.30 -10.00 13.93
CA LYS A 130 -14.90 -11.06 14.87
C LYS A 130 -14.73 -10.57 16.30
N CYS A 131 -14.75 -9.26 16.54
CA CYS A 131 -14.56 -8.65 17.87
C CYS A 131 -15.74 -8.88 18.83
N LYS A 132 -16.76 -9.67 18.45
CA LYS A 132 -17.99 -9.87 19.22
C LYS A 132 -17.77 -10.88 20.37
N PRO A 133 -18.45 -10.69 21.53
CA PRO A 133 -19.37 -9.59 21.86
C PRO A 133 -18.65 -8.27 22.17
N VAL A 134 -19.32 -7.15 21.85
CA VAL A 134 -18.80 -5.78 22.06
C VAL A 134 -19.78 -5.01 22.95
N GLY A 135 -19.29 -4.46 24.07
CA GLY A 135 -20.07 -3.58 24.95
C GLY A 135 -20.07 -2.13 24.44
N VAL A 136 -20.88 -1.26 25.05
CA VAL A 136 -20.99 0.16 24.62
C VAL A 136 -19.62 0.84 24.66
N VAL A 137 -18.91 0.74 25.77
CA VAL A 137 -17.57 1.34 25.93
C VAL A 137 -16.55 0.75 24.96
N GLY A 138 -16.57 -0.58 24.76
CA GLY A 138 -15.69 -1.23 23.79
C GLY A 138 -15.97 -0.77 22.34
N ALA A 139 -17.24 -0.51 22.00
CA ALA A 139 -17.62 0.05 20.71
C ALA A 139 -17.12 1.50 20.55
N GLU A 140 -17.21 2.31 21.60
CA GLU A 140 -16.66 3.67 21.61
C GLU A 140 -15.14 3.65 21.40
N GLN A 141 -14.41 2.74 22.07
CA GLN A 141 -12.98 2.58 21.86
C GLN A 141 -12.65 2.14 20.43
N LEU A 142 -13.34 1.13 19.89
CA LEU A 142 -13.14 0.66 18.52
C LEU A 142 -13.38 1.76 17.49
N LEU A 143 -14.33 2.67 17.74
CA LEU A 143 -14.58 3.84 16.91
C LEU A 143 -13.39 4.81 16.94
N LEU A 144 -12.85 5.11 18.13
CA LEU A 144 -11.65 5.94 18.29
C LEU A 144 -10.45 5.31 17.56
N ASP A 145 -10.22 4.02 17.77
CA ASP A 145 -9.13 3.27 17.15
C ASP A 145 -9.25 3.25 15.62
N THR A 146 -10.48 3.08 15.10
CA THR A 146 -10.75 3.14 13.65
C THR A 146 -10.43 4.53 13.10
N HIS A 147 -10.76 5.59 13.82
CA HIS A 147 -10.41 6.95 13.41
C HIS A 147 -8.89 7.17 13.38
N MET A 148 -8.17 6.67 14.39
CA MET A 148 -6.71 6.76 14.43
C MET A 148 -6.05 6.01 13.28
N LEU A 149 -6.53 4.80 12.99
CA LEU A 149 -6.04 4.03 11.84
C LEU A 149 -6.37 4.70 10.51
N LYS A 150 -7.55 5.28 10.35
CA LYS A 150 -7.90 6.07 9.16
C LYS A 150 -6.89 7.21 8.95
N THR A 151 -6.57 7.97 10.00
CA THR A 151 -5.57 9.05 9.92
C THR A 151 -4.20 8.50 9.54
N ALA A 152 -3.74 7.42 10.19
CA ALA A 152 -2.46 6.79 9.87
C ALA A 152 -2.38 6.28 8.42
N LEU A 153 -3.49 5.75 7.88
CA LEU A 153 -3.57 5.27 6.49
C LEU A 153 -3.63 6.43 5.48
N LEU A 154 -4.26 7.55 5.83
CA LEU A 154 -4.24 8.76 4.99
C LEU A 154 -2.84 9.37 4.92
N ASP A 155 -2.11 9.34 6.04
CA ASP A 155 -0.74 9.82 6.13
C ASP A 155 0.29 8.80 5.64
N LEU A 156 -0.14 7.60 5.23
CA LEU A 156 0.74 6.48 4.88
C LEU A 156 1.86 6.88 3.90
N PRO A 157 1.60 7.55 2.75
CA PRO A 157 2.68 7.93 1.82
C PRO A 157 3.72 8.87 2.44
N SER A 158 3.32 9.63 3.46
CA SER A 158 4.11 10.64 4.17
C SER A 158 4.77 10.13 5.44
N VAL A 159 4.55 8.87 5.85
CA VAL A 159 5.13 8.31 7.08
C VAL A 159 6.66 8.41 7.06
N GLY A 160 7.23 9.08 8.07
CA GLY A 160 8.68 9.31 8.15
C GLY A 160 9.24 10.30 7.10
N SER A 161 8.38 11.02 6.38
CA SER A 161 8.79 12.15 5.54
C SER A 161 9.15 13.35 6.42
N GLN A 162 10.32 13.94 6.21
CA GLN A 162 10.71 15.22 6.86
C GLN A 162 9.92 16.42 6.32
N VAL A 163 9.14 16.23 5.25
CA VAL A 163 8.30 17.28 4.65
C VAL A 163 6.85 17.07 5.11
N THR A 164 6.43 17.81 6.13
CA THR A 164 5.03 17.94 6.55
C THR A 164 4.26 18.73 5.48
N ARG A 165 3.71 18.03 4.48
CA ARG A 165 2.72 18.63 3.58
C ARG A 165 1.35 18.56 4.25
N LYS A 166 0.80 19.71 4.63
CA LYS A 166 -0.63 19.80 5.00
C LYS A 166 -1.46 19.30 3.81
N PRO A 167 -2.51 18.50 4.04
CA PRO A 167 -3.42 18.08 2.97
C PRO A 167 -4.02 19.32 2.28
N PRO A 168 -4.26 19.27 0.95
CA PRO A 168 -4.92 20.37 0.27
C PRO A 168 -6.27 20.62 0.92
N ALA A 169 -6.54 21.89 1.26
CA ALA A 169 -7.85 22.31 1.73
C ALA A 169 -8.88 22.03 0.62
N ARG A 170 -10.03 21.46 1.00
CA ARG A 170 -11.18 21.31 0.11
C ARG A 170 -11.74 22.67 -0.30
#